data_AF-A0A1V0ACA6-F1
#
_entry.id   AF-A0A1V0ACA6-F1
#
_cell.length_a   1.000
_cell.length_b   1.000
_cell.length_c   1.000
_cell.angle_alpha   90.00
_cell.angle_beta   90.00
_cell.angle_gamma   90.00
#
_symmetry.space_group_name_H-M   'P 1'
#
loop_
_entity.id
_entity.type
_entity.pdbx_description
1 polymer ?
#
loop_
_entity_poly.entity_id
_entity_poly.type
_entity_poly.pdbx_seq_one_letter_code
_entity_poly.pdbx_strand_id
1 'polypeptide(L)'
;MQQARAGARPLWLAAGAVVLAFTVLACTVTVLSWLGRQSETQRQEYRRPARLQIDVTGTEVVLQAYESGAVEVERHLTWASGKPAPRERWEGDTLRLSIDCPPALNLPGCSAVYRVWLPADLPVTVRTVSGAVRLANLRGPVSVETDSGDVRGEGLGGGQVSARAGSGDVRLGFSGVPSRVAARTSSGDIALTLPRHAYNVRADSAEGMETVAVGQDPSSPATIEARTDTADITIGDSTYAP
;
A
#
# COMPACT_ATOMS: atom_id res chain seq x y z
N MET A 1 55.57 11.20 -62.27
CA MET A 1 55.33 10.49 -61.00
C MET A 1 54.71 11.45 -60.01
N GLN A 2 53.45 11.24 -59.61
CA GLN A 2 52.91 11.60 -58.28
C GLN A 2 51.44 11.17 -58.24
N GLN A 3 51.18 9.99 -57.68
CA GLN A 3 49.84 9.57 -57.27
C GLN A 3 49.50 10.29 -55.96
N ALA A 4 48.53 11.20 -56.00
CA ALA A 4 47.93 11.77 -54.80
C ALA A 4 47.02 10.70 -54.17
N ARG A 5 47.48 10.08 -53.07
CA ARG A 5 46.63 9.24 -52.22
C ARG A 5 45.60 10.14 -51.53
N ALA A 6 44.35 10.07 -51.97
CA ALA A 6 43.22 10.66 -51.28
C ALA A 6 43.12 10.03 -49.88
N GLY A 7 43.48 10.80 -48.86
CA GLY A 7 43.40 10.38 -47.46
C GLY A 7 41.94 10.19 -47.06
N ALA A 8 41.51 8.94 -46.97
CA ALA A 8 40.25 8.59 -46.34
C ALA A 8 40.27 9.10 -44.89
N ARG A 9 39.57 10.20 -44.62
CA ARG A 9 39.38 10.74 -43.28
C ARG A 9 38.73 9.65 -42.42
N PRO A 10 39.30 9.29 -41.25
CA PRO A 10 38.89 8.10 -40.53
C PRO A 10 37.51 8.32 -39.88
N LEU A 11 36.46 7.84 -40.54
CA LEU A 11 35.07 7.78 -40.07
C LEU A 11 34.93 7.21 -38.65
N TRP A 12 35.86 6.33 -38.24
CA TRP A 12 35.95 5.75 -36.89
C TRP A 12 36.17 6.77 -35.78
N LEU A 13 36.87 7.89 -36.04
CA LEU A 13 37.05 8.95 -35.04
C LEU A 13 35.75 9.73 -34.78
N ALA A 14 34.93 9.94 -35.82
CA ALA A 14 33.63 10.58 -35.68
C ALA A 14 32.64 9.67 -34.93
N ALA A 15 32.63 8.37 -35.24
CA ALA A 15 31.83 7.39 -34.51
C ALA A 15 32.22 7.31 -33.03
N GLY A 16 33.53 7.29 -32.72
CA GLY A 16 34.03 7.31 -31.34
C GLY A 16 33.62 8.57 -30.57
N ALA A 17 33.67 9.75 -31.22
CA ALA A 17 33.23 11.00 -30.61
C ALA A 17 31.72 11.04 -30.32
N VAL A 18 30.90 10.50 -31.24
CA VAL A 18 29.45 10.40 -31.04
C VAL A 18 29.12 9.45 -29.88
N VAL A 19 29.76 8.28 -29.81
CA VAL A 19 29.57 7.33 -28.71
C VAL A 19 29.99 7.95 -27.37
N LEU A 20 31.13 8.64 -27.32
CA LEU A 20 31.59 9.34 -26.13
C LEU A 20 30.63 10.47 -25.69
N ALA A 21 30.08 11.23 -26.64
CA ALA A 21 29.11 12.27 -26.34
C ALA A 21 27.81 11.68 -25.76
N PHE A 22 27.33 10.56 -26.33
CA PHE A 22 26.15 9.86 -25.82
C PHE A 22 26.37 9.27 -24.43
N THR A 23 27.52 8.66 -24.15
CA THR A 23 27.81 8.11 -22.82
C THR A 23 27.99 9.21 -21.78
N VAL A 24 28.65 10.32 -22.12
CA VAL A 24 28.76 11.49 -21.23
C VAL A 24 27.38 12.08 -20.93
N LEU A 25 26.52 12.23 -21.95
CA LEU A 25 25.14 12.72 -21.77
C LEU A 25 24.32 11.76 -20.90
N ALA A 26 24.39 10.45 -21.14
CA ALA A 26 23.70 9.45 -20.33
C ALA A 26 24.22 9.45 -18.87
N CYS A 27 25.53 9.56 -18.66
CA CYS A 27 26.14 9.68 -17.33
C CYS A 27 25.77 10.99 -16.64
N THR A 28 25.73 12.12 -17.33
CA THR A 28 25.31 13.39 -16.71
C THR A 28 23.84 13.36 -16.34
N VAL A 29 22.96 12.84 -17.19
CA VAL A 29 21.54 12.68 -16.87
C VAL A 29 21.33 11.76 -15.66
N THR A 30 22.04 10.64 -15.59
CA THR A 30 21.95 9.72 -14.44
C THR A 30 22.51 10.33 -13.16
N VAL A 31 23.68 10.99 -13.19
CA VAL A 31 24.25 11.68 -12.03
C VAL A 31 23.38 12.85 -11.56
N LEU A 32 22.84 13.65 -12.49
CA LEU A 32 21.90 14.74 -12.17
C LEU A 32 20.58 14.22 -11.60
N SER A 33 20.11 13.05 -12.05
CA SER A 33 18.90 12.44 -11.49
C SER A 33 19.08 11.95 -10.05
N TRP A 34 20.28 11.49 -9.68
CA TRP A 34 20.63 11.14 -8.30
C TRP A 34 20.80 12.37 -7.40
N LEU A 35 21.34 13.47 -7.94
CA LEU A 35 21.41 14.76 -7.25
C LEU A 35 20.02 15.44 -7.11
N GLY A 36 19.08 15.14 -8.01
CA GLY A 36 17.74 15.73 -8.04
C GLY A 36 16.71 15.06 -7.12
N ARG A 37 16.96 13.82 -6.66
CA ARG A 37 16.03 13.14 -5.75
C ARG A 37 16.24 13.65 -4.33
N GLN A 38 15.22 14.30 -3.80
CA GLN A 38 15.17 14.83 -2.45
C GLN A 38 14.29 13.93 -1.59
N SER A 39 14.64 13.81 -0.31
CA SER A 39 13.84 13.08 0.68
C SER A 39 13.75 13.87 1.98
N GLU A 40 12.58 13.87 2.61
CA GLU A 40 12.34 14.55 3.88
C GLU A 40 11.47 13.69 4.78
N THR A 41 11.91 13.51 6.03
CA THR A 41 11.12 12.83 7.05
C THR A 41 10.47 13.86 7.95
N GLN A 42 9.15 13.74 8.13
CA GLN A 42 8.37 14.59 9.03
C GLN A 42 7.70 13.73 10.09
N ARG A 43 7.72 14.18 11.34
CA ARG A 43 6.98 13.56 12.45
C ARG A 43 6.02 14.57 13.04
N GLN A 44 4.80 14.14 13.27
CA GLN A 44 3.79 14.97 13.89
C GLN A 44 2.87 14.15 14.78
N GLU A 45 2.59 14.70 15.95
CA GLU A 45 1.64 14.14 16.90
C GLU A 45 0.31 14.89 16.82
N TYR A 46 -0.78 14.14 16.85
CA TYR A 46 -2.13 14.64 16.86
C TYR A 46 -2.88 14.14 18.10
N ARG A 47 -3.78 14.97 18.62
CA ARG A 47 -4.74 14.53 19.64
C ARG A 47 -5.58 13.36 19.11
N ARG A 48 -6.10 12.53 20.01
CA ARG A 48 -7.02 11.43 19.67
C ARG A 48 -8.25 11.95 18.91
N PRO A 49 -8.51 11.53 17.68
CA PRO A 49 -9.80 11.74 17.03
C PRO A 49 -10.79 10.64 17.41
N ALA A 50 -12.08 10.83 17.13
CA ALA A 50 -13.05 9.73 17.12
C ALA A 50 -12.86 8.80 15.92
N ARG A 51 -12.29 9.30 14.81
CA ARG A 51 -11.98 8.52 13.61
C ARG A 51 -10.75 9.08 12.90
N LEU A 52 -9.92 8.19 12.38
CA LEU A 52 -8.82 8.53 11.48
C LEU A 52 -9.18 8.14 10.03
N GLN A 53 -9.08 9.09 9.12
CA GLN A 53 -9.21 8.85 7.68
C GLN A 53 -7.91 9.22 6.96
N ILE A 54 -7.41 8.34 6.11
CA ILE A 54 -6.19 8.54 5.33
C ILE A 54 -6.55 8.36 3.86
N ASP A 55 -6.45 9.44 3.08
CA ASP A 55 -6.71 9.44 1.64
C ASP A 55 -5.41 9.81 0.90
N VAL A 56 -4.70 8.81 0.38
CA VAL A 56 -3.37 8.99 -0.23
C VAL A 56 -3.30 8.36 -1.62
N THR A 57 -2.23 8.57 -2.38
CA THR A 57 -2.09 8.07 -3.76
C THR A 57 -0.65 7.66 -4.01
N GLY A 58 -0.40 6.40 -4.37
CA GLY A 58 0.94 5.94 -4.77
C GLY A 58 1.89 5.69 -3.60
N THR A 59 1.37 5.22 -2.47
CA THR A 59 2.09 5.24 -1.20
C THR A 59 1.82 4.01 -0.35
N GLU A 60 2.85 3.49 0.31
CA GLU A 60 2.67 2.51 1.38
C GLU A 60 2.15 3.21 2.64
N VAL A 61 1.11 2.62 3.24
CA VAL A 61 0.54 3.06 4.51
C VAL A 61 0.73 1.95 5.54
N VAL A 62 1.45 2.24 6.61
CA VAL A 62 1.70 1.33 7.72
C VAL A 62 1.02 1.87 8.97
N LEU A 63 0.07 1.11 9.49
CA LEU A 63 -0.68 1.44 10.71
C LEU A 63 -0.35 0.44 11.80
N GLN A 64 0.13 0.95 12.93
CA GLN A 64 0.54 0.15 14.08
C GLN A 64 -0.22 0.61 15.32
N ALA A 65 -0.92 -0.31 15.99
CA ALA A 65 -1.43 0.00 17.32
C ALA A 65 -0.27 0.27 18.29
N TYR A 66 -0.44 1.27 19.15
CA TYR A 66 0.47 1.59 20.24
C TYR A 66 -0.30 2.01 21.49
N GLU A 67 0.33 1.89 22.66
CA GLU A 67 -0.24 2.25 23.97
C GLU A 67 -0.09 3.74 24.28
N SER A 68 -0.25 4.61 23.28
CA SER A 68 -0.40 6.05 23.51
C SER A 68 -1.85 6.45 23.27
N GLY A 69 -2.34 7.43 24.02
CA GLY A 69 -3.66 8.02 23.78
C GLY A 69 -3.71 8.95 22.56
N ALA A 70 -2.60 9.12 21.83
CA ALA A 70 -2.44 10.07 20.73
C ALA A 70 -2.23 9.34 19.40
N VAL A 71 -2.33 10.07 18.29
CA VAL A 71 -1.99 9.57 16.95
C VAL A 71 -0.68 10.20 16.52
N GLU A 72 0.38 9.40 16.38
CA GLU A 72 1.67 9.84 15.87
C GLU A 72 1.80 9.45 14.40
N VAL A 73 2.22 10.39 13.56
CA VAL A 73 2.37 10.19 12.13
C VAL A 73 3.80 10.55 11.72
N GLU A 74 4.54 9.56 11.24
CA GLU A 74 5.79 9.74 10.52
C GLU A 74 5.54 9.64 9.01
N ARG A 75 6.08 10.59 8.26
CA ARG A 75 5.97 10.65 6.79
C ARG A 75 7.37 10.68 6.22
N HIS A 76 7.69 9.77 5.32
CA HIS A 76 8.91 9.81 4.53
C HIS A 76 8.56 10.25 3.11
N LEU A 77 8.78 11.53 2.82
CA LEU A 77 8.47 12.15 1.54
C LEU A 77 9.67 11.99 0.61
N THR A 78 9.44 11.61 -0.63
CA THR A 78 10.48 11.53 -1.67
C THR A 78 9.98 12.18 -2.94
N TRP A 79 10.82 13.03 -3.54
CA TRP A 79 10.50 13.63 -4.81
C TRP A 79 11.70 13.91 -5.71
N ALA A 80 11.46 13.96 -7.02
CA ALA A 80 12.43 14.40 -8.02
C ALA A 80 11.96 15.63 -8.81
N SER A 81 10.66 15.91 -8.81
CA SER A 81 10.04 16.99 -9.59
C SER A 81 9.25 17.96 -8.70
N GLY A 82 8.15 17.48 -8.10
CA GLY A 82 7.29 18.24 -7.19
C GLY A 82 7.36 17.70 -5.77
N LYS A 83 7.63 18.58 -4.79
CA LYS A 83 7.60 18.20 -3.38
C LYS A 83 6.17 17.78 -3.00
N PRO A 84 5.98 16.62 -2.34
CA PRO A 84 4.66 16.21 -1.88
C PRO A 84 4.18 17.19 -0.80
N ALA A 85 2.90 17.58 -0.84
CA ALA A 85 2.30 18.49 0.12
C ALA A 85 1.25 17.74 0.96
N PRO A 86 1.61 17.21 2.14
CA PRO A 86 0.65 16.66 3.08
C PRO A 86 -0.35 17.73 3.53
N ARG A 87 -1.60 17.34 3.70
CA ARG A 87 -2.64 18.18 4.31
C ARG A 87 -3.39 17.43 5.38
N GLU A 88 -3.49 18.05 6.55
CA GLU A 88 -4.43 17.67 7.60
C GLU A 88 -5.71 18.51 7.55
N ARG A 89 -6.86 17.86 7.77
CA ARG A 89 -8.14 18.52 8.01
C ARG A 89 -8.87 17.85 9.15
N TRP A 90 -9.50 18.66 9.99
CA TRP A 90 -10.41 18.19 11.03
C TRP A 90 -11.85 18.45 10.58
N GLU A 91 -12.62 17.36 10.42
CA GLU A 91 -14.06 17.40 10.13
C GLU A 91 -14.81 16.95 11.38
N GLY A 92 -15.17 17.91 12.24
CA GLY A 92 -15.65 17.61 13.59
C GLY A 92 -14.55 16.90 14.39
N ASP A 93 -14.79 15.63 14.74
CA ASP A 93 -13.83 14.78 15.48
C ASP A 93 -13.16 13.71 14.59
N THR A 94 -13.21 13.89 13.26
CA THR A 94 -12.48 13.06 12.31
C THR A 94 -11.22 13.77 11.85
N LEU A 95 -10.06 13.14 12.03
CA LEU A 95 -8.80 13.59 11.44
C LEU A 95 -8.67 12.98 10.05
N ARG A 96 -8.68 13.82 9.01
CA ARG A 96 -8.38 13.43 7.63
C ARG A 96 -6.96 13.82 7.27
N LEU A 97 -6.16 12.84 6.89
CA LEU A 97 -4.82 13.00 6.32
C LEU A 97 -4.90 12.78 4.82
N SER A 98 -4.40 13.74 4.05
CA SER A 98 -4.34 13.65 2.59
C SER A 98 -2.98 14.09 2.09
N ILE A 99 -2.65 13.72 0.84
CA ILE A 99 -1.44 14.18 0.19
C ILE A 99 -1.75 14.68 -1.22
N ASP A 100 -1.31 15.90 -1.50
CA ASP A 100 -1.32 16.43 -2.86
C ASP A 100 0.07 16.24 -3.47
N CYS A 101 0.12 15.51 -4.59
CA CYS A 101 1.28 15.53 -5.47
C CYS A 101 1.03 16.60 -6.55
N PRO A 102 1.84 17.67 -6.61
CA PRO A 102 1.69 18.70 -7.63
C PRO A 102 1.85 18.07 -9.03
N PRO A 103 1.03 18.46 -10.03
CA PRO A 103 1.22 18.01 -11.39
C PRO A 103 2.53 18.57 -11.94
N ALA A 104 3.58 17.75 -11.99
CA ALA A 104 4.87 18.13 -12.53
C ALA A 104 5.07 17.44 -13.88
N LEU A 105 4.77 18.11 -14.99
CA LEU A 105 5.14 17.72 -16.38
C LEU A 105 4.99 16.21 -16.74
N ASN A 106 4.03 15.49 -16.14
CA ASN A 106 3.87 14.02 -16.23
C ASN A 106 5.12 13.20 -15.84
N LEU A 107 6.03 13.77 -15.04
CA LEU A 107 7.23 13.10 -14.57
C LEU A 107 6.93 12.30 -13.30
N PRO A 108 7.26 10.99 -13.27
CA PRO A 108 7.17 10.20 -12.05
C PRO A 108 8.17 10.70 -11.01
N GLY A 109 7.88 10.41 -9.74
CA GLY A 109 8.76 10.78 -8.62
C GLY A 109 8.13 11.74 -7.63
N CYS A 110 6.87 11.52 -7.26
CA CYS A 110 6.26 12.00 -6.02
C CYS A 110 5.80 10.75 -5.26
N SER A 111 6.31 10.53 -4.06
CA SER A 111 5.89 9.41 -3.20
C SER A 111 6.02 9.78 -1.73
N ALA A 112 5.19 9.21 -0.88
CA ALA A 112 5.22 9.44 0.56
C ALA A 112 4.89 8.16 1.32
N VAL A 113 5.80 7.63 2.13
CA VAL A 113 5.46 6.50 3.00
C VAL A 113 4.88 7.04 4.30
N TYR A 114 3.70 6.56 4.70
CA TYR A 114 3.06 6.92 5.96
C TYR A 114 3.26 5.80 6.97
N ARG A 115 3.81 6.12 8.14
CA ARG A 115 3.80 5.26 9.32
C ARG A 115 3.00 5.95 10.40
N VAL A 116 1.96 5.28 10.90
CA VAL A 116 1.06 5.85 11.89
C VAL A 116 1.01 4.93 13.10
N TRP A 117 1.30 5.48 14.27
CA TRP A 117 1.06 4.85 15.56
C TRP A 117 -0.21 5.41 16.15
N LEU A 118 -1.16 4.55 16.51
CA LEU A 118 -2.50 4.95 16.94
C LEU A 118 -3.02 4.06 18.08
N PRO A 119 -4.02 4.52 18.86
CA PRO A 119 -4.69 3.66 19.84
C PRO A 119 -5.32 2.46 19.15
N ALA A 120 -5.20 1.27 19.75
CA ALA A 120 -5.65 0.02 19.14
C ALA A 120 -7.15 0.01 18.80
N ASP A 121 -7.98 0.72 19.56
CA ASP A 121 -9.43 0.76 19.42
C ASP A 121 -9.94 1.86 18.46
N LEU A 122 -9.04 2.70 17.94
CA LEU A 122 -9.41 3.83 17.08
C LEU A 122 -9.99 3.32 15.74
N PRO A 123 -11.18 3.78 15.33
CA PRO A 123 -11.71 3.48 14.00
C PRO A 123 -10.87 4.12 12.90
N VAL A 124 -10.52 3.32 11.88
CA VAL A 124 -9.66 3.77 10.77
C VAL A 124 -10.31 3.51 9.43
N THR A 125 -10.18 4.49 8.53
CA THR A 125 -10.43 4.32 7.09
C THR A 125 -9.20 4.70 6.29
N VAL A 126 -8.71 3.81 5.43
CA VAL A 126 -7.61 4.05 4.49
C VAL A 126 -8.13 3.91 3.08
N ARG A 127 -7.87 4.92 2.25
CA ARG A 127 -8.12 4.91 0.82
C ARG A 127 -6.83 5.25 0.09
N THR A 128 -6.45 4.41 -0.85
CA THR A 128 -5.32 4.71 -1.74
C THR A 128 -5.60 4.24 -3.15
N VAL A 129 -5.07 4.93 -4.16
CA VAL A 129 -5.13 4.42 -5.54
C VAL A 129 -4.07 3.35 -5.74
N SER A 130 -2.91 3.50 -5.10
CA SER A 130 -1.83 2.54 -5.24
C SER A 130 -0.92 2.48 -4.03
N GLY A 131 -0.24 1.35 -3.87
CA GLY A 131 0.66 1.06 -2.75
C GLY A 131 0.03 0.11 -1.74
N ALA A 132 0.90 -0.57 -0.99
CA ALA A 132 0.47 -1.56 -0.01
C ALA A 132 -0.06 -0.89 1.27
N VAL A 133 -1.07 -1.52 1.89
CA VAL A 133 -1.56 -1.13 3.21
C VAL A 133 -1.20 -2.22 4.20
N ARG A 134 -0.48 -1.86 5.27
CA ARG A 134 -0.10 -2.76 6.36
C ARG A 134 -0.78 -2.32 7.64
N LEU A 135 -1.43 -3.26 8.31
CA LEU A 135 -2.16 -3.04 9.55
C LEU A 135 -1.61 -3.98 10.62
N ALA A 136 -1.36 -3.50 11.83
CA ALA A 136 -0.83 -4.32 12.90
C ALA A 136 -1.50 -4.02 14.24
N ASN A 137 -1.98 -5.08 14.90
CA ASN A 137 -2.52 -5.09 16.27
C ASN A 137 -3.72 -4.15 16.52
N LEU A 138 -4.49 -3.83 15.47
CA LEU A 138 -5.69 -3.00 15.57
C LEU A 138 -6.89 -3.82 16.08
N ARG A 139 -7.65 -3.26 17.01
CA ARG A 139 -8.85 -3.85 17.63
C ARG A 139 -10.15 -3.09 17.30
N GLY A 140 -10.02 -1.84 16.85
CA GLY A 140 -11.14 -1.02 16.40
C GLY A 140 -11.63 -1.41 14.99
N PRO A 141 -12.74 -0.81 14.52
CA PRO A 141 -13.21 -0.99 13.15
C PRO A 141 -12.19 -0.49 12.12
N VAL A 142 -11.94 -1.30 11.09
CA VAL A 142 -10.99 -0.96 10.01
C VAL A 142 -11.67 -1.08 8.65
N SER A 143 -11.51 -0.06 7.81
CA SER A 143 -11.89 -0.09 6.40
C SER A 143 -10.70 0.29 5.53
N VAL A 144 -10.30 -0.58 4.62
CA VAL A 144 -9.24 -0.34 3.64
C VAL A 144 -9.81 -0.50 2.24
N GLU A 145 -9.49 0.45 1.37
CA GLU A 145 -9.83 0.44 -0.04
C GLU A 145 -8.59 0.85 -0.84
N THR A 146 -8.18 -0.01 -1.78
CA THR A 146 -7.07 0.25 -2.69
C THR A 146 -7.42 -0.15 -4.11
N ASP A 147 -7.07 0.64 -5.13
CA ASP A 147 -7.27 0.20 -6.52
C ASP A 147 -6.17 -0.77 -6.95
N SER A 148 -4.92 -0.55 -6.52
CA SER A 148 -3.77 -1.38 -6.89
C SER A 148 -2.74 -1.46 -5.77
N GLY A 149 -2.75 -2.57 -5.03
CA GLY A 149 -1.78 -2.85 -3.98
C GLY A 149 -2.29 -3.88 -2.99
N ASP A 150 -1.36 -4.54 -2.32
CA ASP A 150 -1.71 -5.56 -1.33
C ASP A 150 -2.23 -4.94 -0.04
N VAL A 151 -3.21 -5.60 0.58
CA VAL A 151 -3.67 -5.29 1.93
C VAL A 151 -3.21 -6.41 2.86
N ARG A 152 -2.34 -6.08 3.82
CA ARG A 152 -1.84 -7.02 4.83
C ARG A 152 -2.25 -6.56 6.22
N GLY A 153 -2.88 -7.43 6.99
CA GLY A 153 -3.25 -7.18 8.37
C GLY A 153 -2.78 -8.29 9.28
N GLU A 154 -2.17 -7.95 10.41
CA GLU A 154 -1.68 -8.91 11.40
C GLU A 154 -2.16 -8.53 12.80
N GLY A 155 -2.51 -9.55 13.60
CA GLY A 155 -2.95 -9.35 14.97
C GLY A 155 -4.26 -8.56 15.10
N LEU A 156 -5.10 -8.53 14.05
CA LEU A 156 -6.37 -7.80 14.06
C LEU A 156 -7.37 -8.40 15.06
N GLY A 157 -8.19 -7.59 15.74
CA GLY A 157 -9.08 -8.09 16.79
C GLY A 157 -10.52 -7.58 16.71
N GLY A 158 -11.47 -8.39 17.20
CA GLY A 158 -12.73 -8.05 17.89
C GLY A 158 -13.82 -7.22 17.18
N GLY A 159 -13.46 -6.47 16.15
CA GLY A 159 -14.31 -5.52 15.47
C GLY A 159 -14.70 -5.95 14.05
N GLN A 160 -15.22 -4.97 13.31
CA GLN A 160 -15.51 -5.09 11.88
C GLN A 160 -14.28 -4.74 11.06
N VAL A 161 -13.90 -5.60 10.12
CA VAL A 161 -12.82 -5.35 9.16
C VAL A 161 -13.37 -5.45 7.74
N SER A 162 -13.16 -4.42 6.94
CA SER A 162 -13.46 -4.39 5.51
C SER A 162 -12.18 -4.10 4.74
N ALA A 163 -11.81 -4.97 3.81
CA ALA A 163 -10.66 -4.78 2.93
C ALA A 163 -11.11 -4.97 1.47
N ARG A 164 -10.87 -3.96 0.63
CA ARG A 164 -11.14 -4.00 -0.81
C ARG A 164 -9.88 -3.65 -1.58
N ALA A 165 -9.51 -4.50 -2.53
CA ALA A 165 -8.47 -4.24 -3.51
C ALA A 165 -9.06 -4.32 -4.93
N GLY A 166 -8.67 -3.45 -5.85
CA GLY A 166 -8.96 -3.66 -7.27
C GLY A 166 -8.06 -4.78 -7.81
N SER A 167 -6.76 -4.58 -7.70
CA SER A 167 -5.72 -5.57 -7.94
C SER A 167 -4.76 -5.65 -6.75
N GLY A 168 -4.40 -6.86 -6.35
CA GLY A 168 -3.52 -7.15 -5.22
C GLY A 168 -4.12 -8.16 -4.25
N ASP A 169 -3.24 -8.74 -3.43
CA ASP A 169 -3.64 -9.76 -2.47
C ASP A 169 -4.22 -9.13 -1.19
N VAL A 170 -5.19 -9.80 -0.60
CA VAL A 170 -5.74 -9.44 0.72
C VAL A 170 -5.39 -10.54 1.71
N ARG A 171 -4.47 -10.25 2.64
CA ARG A 171 -4.03 -11.20 3.67
C ARG A 171 -4.31 -10.64 5.06
N LEU A 172 -5.22 -11.26 5.81
CA LEU A 172 -5.66 -10.75 7.12
C LEU A 172 -5.55 -11.84 8.18
N GLY A 173 -4.70 -11.61 9.19
CA GLY A 173 -4.54 -12.45 10.37
C GLY A 173 -5.17 -11.82 11.61
N PHE A 174 -6.03 -12.58 12.27
CA PHE A 174 -6.81 -12.14 13.43
C PHE A 174 -6.32 -12.82 14.72
N SER A 175 -6.12 -12.02 15.77
CA SER A 175 -5.77 -12.47 17.13
C SER A 175 -7.01 -12.64 18.02
N GLY A 176 -8.10 -11.95 17.73
CA GLY A 176 -9.39 -12.07 18.42
C GLY A 176 -10.53 -12.33 17.45
N VAL A 177 -11.60 -12.99 17.92
CA VAL A 177 -12.74 -13.37 17.08
C VAL A 177 -13.38 -12.09 16.48
N PRO A 178 -13.35 -11.90 15.15
CA PRO A 178 -13.96 -10.73 14.53
C PRO A 178 -15.48 -10.85 14.52
N SER A 179 -16.18 -9.73 14.65
CA SER A 179 -17.65 -9.71 14.51
C SER A 179 -18.08 -9.76 13.04
N ARG A 180 -17.31 -9.11 12.17
CA ARG A 180 -17.53 -9.15 10.71
C ARG A 180 -16.22 -8.94 9.96
N VAL A 181 -15.98 -9.78 8.95
CA VAL A 181 -14.91 -9.60 7.97
C VAL A 181 -15.51 -9.57 6.57
N ALA A 182 -15.14 -8.56 5.79
CA ALA A 182 -15.48 -8.46 4.38
C ALA A 182 -14.21 -8.19 3.57
N ALA A 183 -13.68 -9.21 2.90
CA ALA A 183 -12.50 -9.13 2.05
C ALA A 183 -12.94 -9.26 0.58
N ARG A 184 -12.52 -8.34 -0.28
CA ARG A 184 -12.81 -8.39 -1.71
C ARG A 184 -11.60 -7.99 -2.52
N THR A 185 -11.33 -8.71 -3.60
CA THR A 185 -10.36 -8.31 -4.63
C THR A 185 -10.90 -8.66 -6.01
N SER A 186 -10.53 -7.93 -7.07
CA SER A 186 -10.92 -8.34 -8.43
C SER A 186 -9.88 -9.28 -9.03
N SER A 187 -8.59 -9.01 -8.74
CA SER A 187 -7.48 -9.85 -9.19
C SER A 187 -6.41 -9.93 -8.10
N GLY A 188 -6.42 -11.04 -7.35
CA GLY A 188 -5.46 -11.35 -6.30
C GLY A 188 -6.02 -12.38 -5.32
N ASP A 189 -5.15 -13.01 -4.54
CA ASP A 189 -5.57 -14.04 -3.59
C ASP A 189 -6.14 -13.41 -2.32
N ILE A 190 -7.12 -14.10 -1.72
CA ILE A 190 -7.61 -13.77 -0.37
C ILE A 190 -7.16 -14.84 0.60
N ALA A 191 -6.37 -14.46 1.60
CA ALA A 191 -5.96 -15.34 2.69
C ALA A 191 -6.41 -14.77 4.04
N LEU A 192 -7.27 -15.51 4.76
CA LEU A 192 -7.75 -15.14 6.08
C LEU A 192 -7.29 -16.17 7.12
N THR A 193 -6.61 -15.72 8.18
CA THR A 193 -6.27 -16.55 9.34
C THR A 193 -7.09 -16.11 10.53
N LEU A 194 -7.98 -16.98 11.02
CA LEU A 194 -8.94 -16.69 12.07
C LEU A 194 -8.64 -17.48 13.36
N PRO A 195 -9.07 -16.99 14.54
CA PRO A 195 -9.09 -17.81 15.74
C PRO A 195 -10.04 -19.01 15.59
N ARG A 196 -9.82 -20.07 16.38
CA ARG A 196 -10.75 -21.21 16.42
C ARG A 196 -12.11 -20.78 16.97
N HIS A 197 -13.10 -20.68 16.09
CA HIS A 197 -14.49 -20.37 16.41
C HIS A 197 -15.39 -20.86 15.26
N ALA A 198 -16.71 -20.91 15.48
CA ALA A 198 -17.68 -21.20 14.43
C ALA A 198 -18.15 -19.89 13.76
N TYR A 199 -18.02 -19.80 12.43
CA TYR A 199 -18.30 -18.59 11.67
C TYR A 199 -19.41 -18.82 10.64
N ASN A 200 -20.15 -17.77 10.32
CA ASN A 200 -20.98 -17.74 9.13
C ASN A 200 -20.10 -17.32 7.95
N VAL A 201 -19.63 -18.30 7.17
CA VAL A 201 -18.66 -18.08 6.09
C VAL A 201 -19.36 -18.05 4.73
N ARG A 202 -19.00 -17.07 3.90
CA ARG A 202 -19.27 -17.02 2.47
C ARG A 202 -17.97 -16.72 1.74
N ALA A 203 -17.43 -17.73 1.07
CA ALA A 203 -16.37 -17.58 0.09
C ALA A 203 -16.99 -17.68 -1.31
N ASP A 204 -16.49 -16.90 -2.26
CA ASP A 204 -17.00 -16.84 -3.63
C ASP A 204 -15.84 -16.46 -4.56
N SER A 205 -15.31 -17.42 -5.30
CA SER A 205 -14.34 -17.22 -6.38
C SER A 205 -14.96 -17.60 -7.72
N ALA A 206 -14.89 -16.71 -8.72
CA ALA A 206 -15.49 -17.03 -10.03
C ALA A 206 -14.65 -18.02 -10.84
N GLU A 207 -13.32 -18.00 -10.73
CA GLU A 207 -12.42 -18.87 -11.49
C GLU A 207 -11.42 -19.68 -10.65
N GLY A 208 -11.26 -19.37 -9.36
CA GLY A 208 -10.27 -20.00 -8.47
C GLY A 208 -10.84 -21.02 -7.47
N MET A 209 -9.97 -21.58 -6.64
CA MET A 209 -10.32 -22.55 -5.60
C MET A 209 -10.67 -21.86 -4.28
N GLU A 210 -11.70 -22.39 -3.62
CA GLU A 210 -12.10 -21.99 -2.28
C GLU A 210 -11.72 -23.08 -1.26
N THR A 211 -10.84 -22.73 -0.32
CA THR A 211 -10.45 -23.60 0.80
C THR A 211 -10.90 -22.97 2.11
N VAL A 212 -11.80 -23.65 2.83
CA VAL A 212 -12.32 -23.19 4.13
C VAL A 212 -12.05 -24.25 5.20
N ALA A 213 -11.11 -23.96 6.08
CA ALA A 213 -10.62 -24.82 7.17
C ALA A 213 -10.90 -24.20 8.56
N VAL A 214 -12.11 -23.69 8.77
CA VAL A 214 -12.61 -23.16 10.05
C VAL A 214 -13.96 -23.79 10.39
N GLY A 215 -14.39 -23.71 11.66
CA GLY A 215 -15.74 -24.14 12.05
C GLY A 215 -16.79 -23.28 11.37
N GLN A 216 -17.82 -23.91 10.78
CA GLN A 216 -18.89 -23.21 10.08
C GLN A 216 -20.23 -23.37 10.80
N ASP A 217 -20.90 -22.25 11.05
CA ASP A 217 -22.24 -22.20 11.63
C ASP A 217 -23.00 -21.02 10.99
N PRO A 218 -23.99 -21.28 10.12
CA PRO A 218 -24.79 -20.23 9.47
C PRO A 218 -25.56 -19.33 10.45
N SER A 219 -25.79 -19.78 11.69
CA SER A 219 -26.46 -19.01 12.74
C SER A 219 -25.49 -18.15 13.56
N SER A 220 -24.18 -18.31 13.36
CA SER A 220 -23.15 -17.55 14.06
C SER A 220 -23.27 -16.06 13.75
N PRO A 221 -23.20 -15.17 14.77
CA PRO A 221 -23.17 -13.73 14.54
C PRO A 221 -21.84 -13.26 13.92
N ALA A 222 -20.77 -14.06 14.05
CA ALA A 222 -19.46 -13.75 13.48
C ALA A 222 -19.44 -14.10 11.99
N THR A 223 -19.56 -13.09 11.13
CA THR A 223 -19.70 -13.27 9.67
C THR A 223 -18.38 -13.04 8.94
N ILE A 224 -18.04 -13.94 8.02
CA ILE A 224 -16.86 -13.85 7.14
C ILE A 224 -17.34 -13.88 5.70
N GLU A 225 -17.07 -12.82 4.95
CA GLU A 225 -17.32 -12.74 3.51
C GLU A 225 -16.01 -12.50 2.78
N ALA A 226 -15.65 -13.40 1.86
CA ALA A 226 -14.48 -13.29 0.99
C ALA A 226 -14.94 -13.43 -0.47
N ARG A 227 -14.57 -12.51 -1.35
CA ARG A 227 -14.88 -12.61 -2.77
C ARG A 227 -13.71 -12.22 -3.66
N THR A 228 -13.44 -13.02 -4.69
CA THR A 228 -12.47 -12.69 -5.74
C THR A 228 -12.99 -13.13 -7.09
N ASP A 229 -12.59 -12.47 -8.17
CA ASP A 229 -13.06 -12.88 -9.51
C ASP A 229 -12.17 -14.00 -10.07
N THR A 230 -10.85 -13.83 -10.06
CA THR A 230 -9.96 -14.70 -10.87
C THR A 230 -8.96 -15.55 -10.07
N ALA A 231 -9.03 -15.57 -8.74
CA ALA A 231 -7.94 -16.11 -7.90
C ALA A 231 -8.44 -16.93 -6.71
N ASP A 232 -7.54 -17.42 -5.86
CA ASP A 232 -7.91 -18.36 -4.81
C ASP A 232 -8.35 -17.67 -3.52
N ILE A 233 -9.22 -18.35 -2.78
CA ILE A 233 -9.65 -17.95 -1.44
C ILE A 233 -9.24 -19.03 -0.46
N THR A 234 -8.41 -18.67 0.52
CA THR A 234 -8.03 -19.53 1.64
C THR A 234 -8.48 -18.90 2.96
N ILE A 235 -9.31 -19.63 3.72
CA ILE A 235 -9.78 -19.23 5.05
C ILE A 235 -9.40 -20.34 6.01
N GLY A 236 -8.40 -20.10 6.85
CA GLY A 236 -7.87 -21.08 7.80
C GLY A 236 -7.91 -20.59 9.24
N ASP A 237 -7.82 -21.52 10.19
CA ASP A 237 -7.55 -21.17 11.57
C ASP A 237 -6.03 -21.00 11.82
N SER A 238 -5.63 -20.51 13.01
CA SER A 238 -4.22 -20.29 13.34
C SER A 238 -3.33 -21.55 13.36
N THR A 239 -3.91 -22.75 13.19
CA THR A 239 -3.17 -24.01 13.03
C THR A 239 -3.12 -24.49 11.59
N TYR A 240 -3.92 -23.91 10.71
CA TYR A 240 -3.84 -24.08 9.28
C TYR A 240 -2.77 -23.11 8.74
N ALA A 241 -1.53 -23.59 8.64
CA ALA A 241 -0.50 -22.89 7.88
C ALA A 241 -0.83 -23.04 6.38
N PRO A 242 -1.01 -21.93 5.62
CA PRO A 242 -1.16 -22.02 4.18
C PRO A 242 0.13 -22.54 3.52
#